data_AF-A0A656JU59-F1
#
_entry.id   AF-A0A656JU59-F1
#
_cell.length_a   1.000
_cell.length_b   1.000
_cell.length_c   1.000
_cell.angle_alpha   90.00
_cell.angle_beta   90.00
_cell.angle_gamma   90.00
#
_symmetry.space_group_name_H-M   'P 1'
#
loop_
_entity.id
_entity.type
_entity.pdbx_description
1 polymer ?
#
loop_
_entity_poly.entity_id
_entity_poly.type
_entity_poly.pdbx_seq_one_letter_code
_entity_poly.pdbx_strand_id
1 'polypeptide(L)'
;MAKPASEYTRKRNFDVTSEPAESKRKGKARSGALSFVIQKHDARNLHYDFRLELDGTLKSWAVPKGPSLDPKQKRLAVHVEDHPLDYAAFEGSIPKGQYGGGDVIVWDRGIWQPHGDPRKTYADGKLKFTLIGEKLSGEWALVRTRLKGSGSKEQWLLIKEKDDIARPAAEYDITEAQPQSVISGAHVGAGRSAPAKSKAKAVEAKPARKPAPKKANVVFPDTL
;
A
#
# COMPACT_ATOMS: atom_id res chain seq x y z
N MET A 1 -11.45 24.88 -14.41
CA MET A 1 -9.99 24.93 -14.22
C MET A 1 -9.51 23.56 -13.77
N ALA A 2 -8.52 22.96 -14.45
CA ALA A 2 -7.95 21.68 -14.03
C ALA A 2 -7.27 21.86 -12.66
N LYS A 3 -7.48 20.93 -11.72
CA LYS A 3 -6.80 20.98 -10.43
C LYS A 3 -5.29 20.81 -10.64
N PRO A 4 -4.44 21.57 -9.94
CA PRO A 4 -3.01 21.34 -9.98
C PRO A 4 -2.69 19.91 -9.51
N ALA A 5 -1.76 19.24 -10.19
CA ALA A 5 -1.30 17.91 -9.81
C ALA A 5 -0.79 17.90 -8.36
N SER A 6 -1.09 16.83 -7.62
CA SER A 6 -0.62 16.64 -6.26
C SER A 6 0.91 16.56 -6.20
N GLU A 7 1.49 16.77 -5.02
CA GLU A 7 2.92 16.50 -4.76
C GLU A 7 3.28 15.05 -5.11
N TYR A 8 2.36 14.09 -4.92
CA TYR A 8 2.58 12.70 -5.26
C TYR A 8 2.84 12.52 -6.75
N THR A 9 1.90 12.96 -7.58
CA THR A 9 1.99 12.87 -9.04
C THR A 9 3.20 13.63 -9.59
N ARG A 10 3.54 14.80 -9.03
CA ARG A 10 4.67 15.61 -9.50
C ARG A 10 6.04 14.95 -9.30
N LYS A 11 6.19 14.11 -8.27
CA LYS A 11 7.47 13.48 -7.93
C LYS A 11 7.68 12.12 -8.62
N ARG A 12 6.69 11.63 -9.37
CA ARG A 12 6.67 10.26 -9.94
C ARG A 12 6.70 10.33 -11.45
N ASN A 13 7.46 9.43 -12.05
CA ASN A 13 7.42 9.18 -13.48
C ASN A 13 6.75 7.81 -13.73
N PHE A 14 5.45 7.84 -14.04
CA PHE A 14 4.63 6.64 -14.25
C PHE A 14 4.95 5.87 -15.54
N ASP A 15 5.80 6.42 -16.42
CA ASP A 15 6.34 5.68 -17.55
C ASP A 15 7.48 4.74 -17.13
N VAL A 16 8.03 4.93 -15.92
CA VAL A 16 9.18 4.18 -15.39
C VAL A 16 8.83 3.37 -14.15
N THR A 17 8.03 3.94 -13.24
CA THR A 17 7.63 3.27 -12.00
C THR A 17 6.39 2.39 -12.21
N SER A 18 6.31 1.28 -11.48
CA SER A 18 5.12 0.42 -11.42
C SER A 18 4.10 0.89 -10.37
N GLU A 19 4.39 2.00 -9.70
CA GLU A 19 3.48 2.61 -8.73
C GLU A 19 2.17 3.08 -9.37
N PRO A 20 1.03 2.95 -8.67
CA PRO A 20 -0.26 3.37 -9.19
C PRO A 20 -0.38 4.89 -9.28
N ALA A 21 -0.81 5.39 -10.45
CA ALA A 21 -1.19 6.79 -10.61
C ALA A 21 -2.44 7.15 -9.79
N GLU A 22 -2.58 8.42 -9.41
CA GLU A 22 -3.80 8.88 -8.74
C GLU A 22 -5.03 8.68 -9.64
N SER A 23 -6.01 7.93 -9.14
CA SER A 23 -7.26 7.77 -9.87
C SER A 23 -8.10 9.06 -9.80
N LYS A 24 -8.68 9.46 -10.93
CA LYS A 24 -9.60 10.62 -10.98
C LYS A 24 -10.91 10.39 -10.22
N ARG A 25 -11.17 9.14 -9.80
CA ARG A 25 -12.37 8.75 -9.06
C ARG A 25 -12.01 8.70 -7.59
N LYS A 26 -12.46 9.70 -6.81
CA LYS A 26 -12.47 9.55 -5.36
C LYS A 26 -13.22 8.26 -5.04
N GLY A 27 -12.55 7.29 -4.43
CA GLY A 27 -13.23 6.16 -3.81
C GLY A 27 -14.34 6.74 -2.93
N LYS A 28 -15.59 6.27 -3.10
CA LYS A 28 -16.64 6.62 -2.14
C LYS A 28 -16.14 6.17 -0.79
N ALA A 29 -15.87 7.12 0.12
CA ALA A 29 -15.57 6.82 1.51
C ALA A 29 -16.69 5.91 2.01
N ARG A 30 -16.38 4.62 2.25
CA ARG A 30 -17.35 3.73 2.84
C ARG A 30 -17.54 4.22 4.27
N SER A 31 -18.74 4.68 4.57
CA SER A 31 -19.11 5.15 5.91
C SER A 31 -18.83 4.03 6.91
N GLY A 32 -17.78 4.19 7.71
CA GLY A 32 -17.56 3.39 8.94
C GLY A 32 -16.17 2.79 9.12
N ALA A 33 -15.45 2.40 8.07
CA ALA A 33 -14.16 1.72 8.22
C ALA A 33 -13.08 2.42 7.40
N LEU A 34 -12.19 3.15 8.09
CA LEU A 34 -11.02 3.76 7.47
C LEU A 34 -9.89 2.74 7.44
N SER A 35 -9.28 2.55 6.28
CA SER A 35 -8.18 1.59 6.14
C SER A 35 -6.84 2.17 6.62
N PHE A 36 -5.95 1.30 7.09
CA PHE A 36 -4.55 1.63 7.26
C PHE A 36 -3.67 0.60 6.55
N VAL A 37 -2.46 1.02 6.24
CA VAL A 37 -1.42 0.18 5.66
C VAL A 37 -0.06 0.58 6.21
N ILE A 38 0.80 -0.41 6.41
CA ILE A 38 2.21 -0.22 6.72
C ILE A 38 3.01 -0.95 5.66
N GLN A 39 3.80 -0.20 4.90
CA GLN A 39 4.70 -0.78 3.91
C GLN A 39 6.11 -0.81 4.46
N LYS A 40 6.79 -1.96 4.36
CA LYS A 40 8.23 -2.04 4.62
C LYS A 40 8.96 -1.73 3.31
N HIS A 41 9.86 -0.76 3.37
CA HIS A 41 10.47 -0.15 2.19
C HIS A 41 11.99 -0.19 2.32
N ASP A 42 12.62 -1.04 1.52
CA ASP A 42 14.08 -1.17 1.42
C ASP A 42 14.62 -0.25 0.33
N ALA A 43 14.64 1.05 0.65
CA ALA A 43 15.19 2.10 -0.21
C ALA A 43 16.69 2.31 0.08
N ARG A 44 17.18 3.55 -0.01
CA ARG A 44 18.54 3.90 0.47
C ARG A 44 18.78 3.52 1.93
N ASN A 45 17.75 3.67 2.75
CA ASN A 45 17.70 3.18 4.12
C ASN A 45 16.38 2.42 4.28
N LEU A 46 16.43 1.30 4.98
CA LEU A 46 15.23 0.58 5.38
C LEU A 46 14.36 1.49 6.25
N HIS A 47 13.09 1.58 5.93
CA HIS A 47 12.09 2.29 6.72
C HIS A 47 10.70 1.66 6.52
N TYR A 48 9.74 2.12 7.30
CA TYR A 48 8.35 1.71 7.20
C TYR A 48 7.48 2.91 6.88
N ASP A 49 6.73 2.85 5.78
CA ASP A 49 5.74 3.87 5.45
C ASP A 49 4.42 3.52 6.14
N PHE A 50 4.08 4.27 7.19
CA PHE A 50 2.83 4.16 7.92
C PHE A 50 1.78 5.07 7.28
N ARG A 51 0.60 4.53 6.93
CA ARG A 51 -0.42 5.29 6.23
C ARG A 51 -1.83 5.08 6.78
N LEU A 52 -2.57 6.17 6.93
CA LEU A 52 -3.96 6.19 7.38
C LEU A 52 -4.85 6.78 6.27
N GLU A 53 -5.92 6.08 5.92
CA GLU A 53 -6.96 6.63 5.04
C GLU A 53 -7.70 7.77 5.75
N LEU A 54 -7.70 8.96 5.13
CA LEU A 54 -8.51 10.10 5.56
C LEU A 54 -8.84 10.99 4.38
N ASP A 55 -10.12 11.36 4.23
CA ASP A 55 -10.65 12.22 3.16
C ASP A 55 -10.32 11.75 1.71
N GLY A 56 -10.20 10.42 1.55
CA GLY A 56 -10.00 9.77 0.25
C GLY A 56 -8.54 9.72 -0.22
N THR A 57 -7.59 10.03 0.66
CA THR A 57 -6.14 9.84 0.44
C THR A 57 -5.53 9.08 1.61
N LEU A 58 -4.30 8.61 1.43
CA LEU A 58 -3.49 7.99 2.47
C LEU A 58 -2.54 9.04 3.08
N LYS A 59 -2.88 9.54 4.27
CA LYS A 59 -1.98 10.37 5.09
C LYS A 59 -0.79 9.51 5.49
N SER A 60 0.42 9.94 5.17
CA SER A 60 1.58 9.06 5.14
C SER A 60 2.75 9.59 5.97
N TRP A 61 3.42 8.69 6.67
CA TRP A 61 4.62 8.98 7.45
C TRP A 61 5.69 7.91 7.24
N ALA A 62 6.92 8.34 6.99
CA ALA A 62 8.08 7.46 7.00
C ALA A 62 8.57 7.26 8.45
N VAL A 63 8.63 6.01 8.90
CA VAL A 63 9.05 5.59 10.24
C VAL A 63 10.36 4.79 10.11
N PRO A 64 11.53 5.44 10.27
CA PRO A 64 12.82 4.82 9.93
C PRO A 64 13.13 3.52 10.67
N LYS A 65 12.80 3.46 11.97
CA LYS A 65 13.03 2.27 12.78
C LYS A 65 11.84 1.29 12.75
N GLY A 66 10.74 1.64 12.10
CA GLY A 66 9.47 0.91 12.17
C GLY A 66 8.68 1.14 13.47
N PRO A 67 7.44 0.60 13.54
CA PRO A 67 6.61 0.65 14.73
C PRO A 67 7.22 -0.16 15.89
N SER A 68 6.77 0.10 17.12
CA SER A 68 7.15 -0.67 18.31
C SER A 68 5.92 -0.90 19.17
N LEU A 69 5.80 -2.09 19.75
CA LEU A 69 4.76 -2.39 20.74
C LEU A 69 5.10 -1.89 22.14
N ASP A 70 6.28 -1.28 22.34
CA ASP A 70 6.69 -0.74 23.64
C ASP A 70 6.20 0.70 23.83
N PRO A 71 5.31 0.97 24.81
CA PRO A 71 4.81 2.32 25.07
C PRO A 71 5.89 3.33 25.50
N LYS A 72 7.06 2.85 25.92
CA LYS A 72 8.21 3.71 26.29
C LYS A 72 8.99 4.17 25.05
N GLN A 73 8.84 3.51 23.91
CA GLN A 73 9.54 3.86 22.68
C GLN A 73 8.72 4.81 21.81
N LYS A 74 9.21 6.05 21.68
CA LYS A 74 8.64 7.04 20.76
C LYS A 74 9.33 6.92 19.40
N ARG A 75 8.64 6.39 18.39
CA ARG A 75 9.19 6.19 17.05
C ARG A 75 9.00 7.45 16.22
N LEU A 76 10.09 7.99 15.67
CA LEU A 76 10.02 9.13 14.75
C LEU A 76 9.21 8.74 13.51
N ALA A 77 8.22 9.57 13.17
CA ALA A 77 7.37 9.44 12.01
C ALA A 77 7.44 10.76 11.21
N VAL A 78 8.16 10.76 10.09
CA VAL A 78 8.33 11.96 9.25
C VAL A 78 7.17 12.05 8.28
N HIS A 79 6.40 13.14 8.33
CA HIS A 79 5.26 13.31 7.42
C HIS A 79 5.75 13.44 5.97
N VAL A 80 5.17 12.65 5.07
CA VAL A 80 5.47 12.63 3.64
C VAL A 80 4.22 12.92 2.82
N GLU A 81 4.32 12.86 1.50
CA GLU A 81 3.22 13.20 0.61
C GLU A 81 2.05 12.23 0.80
N ASP A 82 0.82 12.72 0.63
CA ASP A 82 -0.37 11.87 0.54
C ASP A 82 -0.21 10.86 -0.61
N HIS A 83 -0.70 9.64 -0.42
CA HIS A 83 -0.70 8.61 -1.47
C HIS A 83 -2.14 8.28 -1.92
N PRO A 84 -2.33 7.82 -3.18
CA PRO A 84 -3.63 7.33 -3.61
C PRO A 84 -4.02 6.06 -2.84
N LEU A 85 -5.33 5.83 -2.65
CA LEU A 85 -5.83 4.65 -1.94
C LEU A 85 -5.36 3.33 -2.57
N ASP A 86 -5.25 3.29 -3.91
CA ASP A 86 -4.77 2.12 -4.66
C ASP A 86 -3.33 1.74 -4.31
N TYR A 87 -2.54 2.69 -3.78
CA TYR A 87 -1.18 2.45 -3.29
C TYR A 87 -1.13 1.52 -2.08
N ALA A 88 -2.22 1.37 -1.32
CA ALA A 88 -2.26 0.52 -0.13
C ALA A 88 -2.06 -0.98 -0.44
N ALA A 89 -2.29 -1.41 -1.67
CA ALA A 89 -2.07 -2.80 -2.08
C ALA A 89 -0.75 -3.01 -2.84
N PHE A 90 0.04 -1.95 -3.04
CA PHE A 90 1.25 -2.02 -3.86
C PHE A 90 2.36 -2.82 -3.16
N GLU A 91 2.86 -3.83 -3.88
CA GLU A 91 4.13 -4.51 -3.62
C GLU A 91 4.92 -4.60 -4.90
N GLY A 92 6.23 -4.37 -4.83
CA GLY A 92 7.09 -4.40 -6.00
C GLY A 92 8.43 -3.72 -5.78
N SER A 93 9.18 -3.54 -6.87
CA SER A 93 10.46 -2.84 -6.87
C SER A 93 10.32 -1.53 -7.63
N ILE A 94 10.63 -0.42 -6.97
CA ILE A 94 10.70 0.90 -7.59
C ILE A 94 12.13 1.06 -8.15
N PRO A 95 12.30 1.37 -9.45
CA PRO A 95 13.63 1.43 -10.07
C PRO A 95 14.60 2.36 -9.34
N LYS A 96 15.88 1.96 -9.27
CA LYS A 96 16.94 2.79 -8.68
C LYS A 96 16.99 4.17 -9.38
N GLY A 97 17.19 5.23 -8.60
CA GLY A 97 17.21 6.61 -9.09
C GLY A 97 15.85 7.28 -9.20
N GLN A 98 14.75 6.53 -9.12
CA GLN A 98 13.41 7.10 -8.95
C GLN A 98 13.19 7.54 -7.49
N TYR A 99 12.25 8.46 -7.29
CA TYR A 99 11.84 8.86 -5.95
C TYR A 99 11.22 7.66 -5.23
N GLY A 100 11.81 7.27 -4.09
CA GLY A 100 11.41 6.04 -3.40
C GLY A 100 11.94 4.76 -4.05
N GLY A 101 13.03 4.80 -4.82
CA GLY A 101 13.65 3.59 -5.38
C GLY A 101 14.04 2.57 -4.30
N GLY A 102 13.61 1.32 -4.46
CA GLY A 102 13.72 0.27 -3.45
C GLY A 102 12.64 -0.81 -3.58
N ASP A 103 12.79 -1.88 -2.82
CA ASP A 103 11.74 -2.91 -2.71
C ASP A 103 10.69 -2.50 -1.68
N VAL A 104 9.42 -2.67 -2.03
CA VAL A 104 8.27 -2.35 -1.19
C VAL A 104 7.40 -3.60 -1.01
N ILE A 105 7.06 -3.91 0.24
CA ILE A 105 6.05 -4.91 0.59
C ILE A 105 5.00 -4.31 1.51
N VAL A 106 3.79 -4.86 1.51
CA VAL A 106 2.75 -4.55 2.49
C VAL A 106 3.05 -5.38 3.74
N TRP A 107 3.65 -4.74 4.73
CA TRP A 107 4.08 -5.36 5.99
C TRP A 107 2.92 -5.54 6.96
N ASP A 108 1.95 -4.64 6.99
CA ASP A 108 0.71 -4.79 7.76
C ASP A 108 -0.42 -4.00 7.08
N ARG A 109 -1.67 -4.39 7.34
CA ARG A 109 -2.86 -3.71 6.84
C ARG A 109 -4.04 -4.00 7.74
N GLY A 110 -5.04 -3.12 7.69
CA GLY A 110 -6.28 -3.35 8.42
C GLY A 110 -7.17 -2.12 8.46
N ILE A 111 -7.92 -2.01 9.55
CA ILE A 111 -8.81 -0.88 9.83
C ILE A 111 -8.22 -0.07 10.98
N TRP A 112 -8.31 1.26 10.89
CA TRP A 112 -8.05 2.14 12.00
C TRP A 112 -9.33 2.86 12.44
N GLN A 113 -9.46 3.06 13.74
CA GLN A 113 -10.61 3.71 14.36
C GLN A 113 -10.14 4.97 15.08
N PRO A 114 -10.42 6.18 14.55
CA PRO A 114 -10.05 7.41 15.21
C PRO A 114 -10.80 7.59 16.53
N HIS A 115 -10.09 8.09 17.54
CA HIS A 115 -10.70 8.57 18.78
C HIS A 115 -11.06 10.05 18.61
N GLY A 116 -12.34 10.34 18.37
CA GLY A 116 -12.84 11.68 18.06
C GLY A 116 -12.91 11.97 16.56
N ASP A 117 -13.03 13.26 16.19
CA ASP A 117 -13.06 13.67 14.78
C ASP A 117 -11.65 13.61 14.17
N PRO A 118 -11.37 12.68 13.23
CA PRO A 118 -10.04 12.48 12.66
C PRO A 118 -9.51 13.73 11.96
N ARG A 119 -10.37 14.56 11.36
CA ARG A 119 -9.96 15.78 10.64
C ARG A 119 -9.41 16.80 11.61
N LYS A 120 -10.13 17.01 12.70
CA LYS A 120 -9.74 17.94 13.77
C LYS A 120 -8.46 17.47 14.45
N THR A 121 -8.40 16.21 14.87
CA THR A 121 -7.24 15.66 15.58
C THR A 121 -5.98 15.63 14.71
N TYR A 122 -6.11 15.37 13.40
CA TYR A 122 -5.00 15.48 12.45
C TYR A 122 -4.53 16.93 12.30
N ALA A 123 -5.45 17.88 12.11
CA ALA A 123 -5.13 19.30 12.01
C ALA A 123 -4.45 19.83 13.29
N ASP A 124 -4.92 19.41 14.46
CA ASP A 124 -4.37 19.75 15.77
C ASP A 124 -2.99 19.11 16.03
N GLY A 125 -2.60 18.11 15.23
CA GLY A 125 -1.34 17.41 15.37
C GLY A 125 -1.34 16.32 16.45
N LYS A 126 -2.50 15.79 16.84
CA LYS A 126 -2.65 14.79 17.91
C LYS A 126 -3.73 13.79 17.54
N LEU A 127 -3.35 12.74 16.83
CA LEU A 127 -4.22 11.62 16.50
C LEU A 127 -4.10 10.55 17.59
N LYS A 128 -5.23 10.14 18.17
CA LYS A 128 -5.36 8.91 18.94
C LYS A 128 -6.29 7.98 18.18
N PHE A 129 -5.94 6.70 18.14
CA PHE A 129 -6.70 5.73 17.36
C PHE A 129 -6.42 4.30 17.81
N THR A 130 -7.34 3.42 17.46
CA THR A 130 -7.17 1.97 17.59
C THR A 130 -6.82 1.38 16.23
N LEU A 131 -5.82 0.50 16.16
CA LEU A 131 -5.53 -0.32 14.99
C LEU A 131 -6.15 -1.71 15.17
N ILE A 132 -6.68 -2.23 14.07
CA ILE A 132 -7.17 -3.60 13.93
C ILE A 132 -6.54 -4.14 12.64
N GLY A 133 -5.30 -4.61 12.74
CA GLY A 133 -4.55 -5.21 11.63
C GLY A 133 -4.15 -6.64 11.89
N GLU A 134 -3.40 -7.19 10.94
CA GLU A 134 -2.83 -8.53 11.01
C GLU A 134 -1.68 -8.60 12.04
N LYS A 135 -0.89 -7.52 12.14
CA LYS A 135 0.27 -7.43 13.05
C LYS A 135 0.06 -6.44 14.16
N LEU A 136 -0.27 -5.19 13.83
CA LEU A 136 -0.50 -4.14 14.81
C LEU A 136 -1.97 -4.10 15.20
N SER A 137 -2.21 -4.18 16.50
CA SER A 137 -3.52 -3.98 17.11
C SER A 137 -3.43 -3.12 18.36
N GLY A 138 -4.58 -2.73 18.90
CA GLY A 138 -4.68 -1.94 20.12
C GLY A 138 -4.58 -0.44 19.89
N GLU A 139 -4.31 0.30 20.95
CA GLU A 139 -4.32 1.77 20.98
C GLU A 139 -2.96 2.38 20.63
N TRP A 140 -3.00 3.45 19.85
CA TRP A 140 -1.84 4.17 19.31
C TRP A 140 -2.08 5.68 19.29
N ALA A 141 -0.98 6.42 19.27
CA ALA A 141 -0.98 7.86 19.09
C ALA A 141 0.04 8.31 18.02
N LEU A 142 -0.36 9.29 17.21
CA LEU A 142 0.51 10.09 16.36
C LEU A 142 0.50 11.54 16.85
N VAL A 143 1.66 12.03 17.29
CA VAL A 143 1.79 13.38 17.87
C VAL A 143 2.80 14.19 17.09
N ARG A 144 2.36 15.31 16.48
CA ARG A 144 3.22 16.27 15.79
C ARG A 144 4.07 17.03 16.79
N THR A 145 5.36 17.09 16.55
CA THR A 145 6.30 17.88 17.37
C THR A 145 6.31 19.34 16.89
N ARG A 146 6.70 20.25 17.78
CA ARG A 146 6.92 21.67 17.44
C ARG A 146 8.35 21.96 16.96
N LEU A 147 9.21 20.94 16.93
CA LEU A 147 10.60 21.08 16.51
C LEU A 147 10.63 21.15 14.97
N LYS A 148 11.30 22.18 14.42
CA LYS A 148 11.60 22.20 12.99
C LYS A 148 12.55 21.04 12.71
N GLY A 149 12.13 20.11 11.85
CA GLY A 149 12.98 19.00 11.42
C GLY A 149 14.12 19.46 10.52
N SER A 150 14.86 18.49 9.94
CA SER A 150 15.74 18.79 8.82
C SER A 150 14.90 19.20 7.61
N GLY A 151 14.85 20.50 7.30
CA GLY A 151 14.04 21.08 6.23
C GLY A 151 12.62 21.51 6.64
N SER A 152 11.69 21.54 5.67
CA SER A 152 10.30 21.98 5.83
C SER A 152 9.31 20.88 6.25
N LYS A 153 9.79 19.63 6.46
CA LYS A 153 8.92 18.49 6.75
C LYS A 153 8.53 18.43 8.23
N GLU A 154 7.24 18.24 8.49
CA GLU A 154 6.73 18.07 9.85
C GLU A 154 7.19 16.75 10.46
N GLN A 155 7.63 16.81 11.72
CA GLN A 155 8.00 15.62 12.49
C GLN A 155 6.87 15.21 13.41
N TRP A 156 6.59 13.91 13.42
CA TRP A 156 5.62 13.28 14.30
C TRP A 156 6.29 12.17 15.11
N LEU A 157 5.62 11.75 16.17
CA LEU A 157 5.98 10.58 16.96
C LEU A 157 4.83 9.59 16.90
N LEU A 158 5.13 8.37 16.44
CA LEU A 158 4.26 7.21 16.56
C LEU A 158 4.56 6.53 17.91
N ILE A 159 3.52 6.33 18.71
CA ILE A 159 3.64 5.86 20.09
C ILE A 159 2.56 4.80 20.31
N LYS A 160 2.96 3.63 20.83
CA LYS A 160 2.02 2.63 21.33
C LYS A 160 1.45 3.11 22.67
N GLU A 161 0.14 3.10 22.82
CA GLU A 161 -0.49 3.39 24.13
C GLU A 161 -0.44 2.15 25.03
N LYS A 162 -0.55 2.35 26.34
CA LYS A 162 -0.56 1.26 27.32
C LYS A 162 -1.91 0.54 27.28
N ASP A 163 -1.90 -0.69 26.77
CA ASP A 163 -3.05 -1.60 26.75
C ASP A 163 -2.56 -3.05 26.84
N ASP A 164 -3.48 -4.01 26.68
CA ASP A 164 -3.21 -5.45 26.80
C ASP A 164 -2.30 -6.01 25.69
N ILE A 165 -2.11 -5.27 24.58
CA ILE A 165 -1.29 -5.68 23.44
C ILE A 165 0.15 -5.14 23.57
N ALA A 166 0.36 -4.11 24.38
CA ALA A 166 1.67 -3.50 24.59
C ALA A 166 2.70 -4.53 25.12
N ARG A 167 3.92 -4.49 24.57
CA ARG A 167 5.02 -5.39 24.96
C ARG A 167 6.34 -4.64 25.07
N PRO A 168 7.18 -4.90 26.09
CA PRO A 168 8.51 -4.31 26.17
C PRO A 168 9.37 -4.71 24.97
N ALA A 169 10.10 -3.75 24.40
CA ALA A 169 10.91 -4.00 23.21
C ALA A 169 12.11 -4.93 23.47
N ALA A 170 12.52 -5.07 24.74
CA ALA A 170 13.55 -6.04 25.14
C ALA A 170 13.07 -7.49 25.06
N GLU A 171 11.75 -7.72 25.09
CA GLU A 171 11.16 -9.06 25.05
C GLU A 171 10.65 -9.42 23.65
N TYR A 172 10.14 -8.44 22.91
CA TYR A 172 9.53 -8.68 21.61
C TYR A 172 9.66 -7.47 20.68
N ASP A 173 10.45 -7.62 19.60
CA ASP A 173 10.43 -6.70 18.46
C ASP A 173 9.57 -7.28 17.33
N ILE A 174 8.41 -6.67 17.11
CA ILE A 174 7.45 -7.12 16.08
C ILE A 174 8.03 -7.02 14.65
N THR A 175 8.94 -6.08 14.41
CA THR A 175 9.53 -5.86 13.08
C THR A 175 10.53 -6.95 12.70
N GLU A 176 11.17 -7.57 13.70
CA GLU A 176 12.05 -8.72 13.55
C GLU A 176 11.28 -10.05 13.60
N ALA A 177 10.30 -10.16 14.51
CA ALA A 177 9.51 -11.37 14.69
C ALA A 177 8.56 -11.66 13.52
N GLN A 178 8.06 -10.61 12.84
CA GLN A 178 7.13 -10.75 11.71
C GLN A 178 7.57 -9.90 10.51
N PRO A 179 8.69 -10.23 9.84
CA PRO A 179 9.29 -9.36 8.83
C PRO A 179 8.63 -9.43 7.44
N GLN A 180 7.82 -10.46 7.18
CA GLN A 180 7.26 -10.79 5.87
C GLN A 180 6.02 -9.96 5.49
N SER A 181 5.65 -9.98 4.22
CA SER A 181 4.40 -9.42 3.71
C SER A 181 3.17 -10.15 4.26
N VAL A 182 2.11 -9.40 4.57
CA VAL A 182 0.79 -9.98 4.92
C VAL A 182 -0.05 -10.36 3.70
N ILE A 183 0.35 -9.94 2.50
CA ILE A 183 -0.36 -10.27 1.25
C ILE A 183 0.29 -11.48 0.57
N SER A 184 1.62 -11.46 0.45
CA SER A 184 2.36 -12.41 -0.38
C SER A 184 3.33 -13.30 0.40
N GLY A 185 3.55 -13.03 1.69
CA GLY A 185 4.55 -13.73 2.50
C GLY A 185 6.01 -13.43 2.14
N ALA A 186 6.29 -12.50 1.22
CA ALA A 186 7.66 -12.20 0.82
C ALA A 186 8.40 -11.25 1.77
N HIS A 187 9.71 -11.21 1.62
CA HIS A 187 10.60 -10.30 2.35
C HIS A 187 11.20 -9.28 1.38
N VAL A 188 11.47 -8.06 1.87
CA VAL A 188 12.29 -7.08 1.15
C VAL A 188 13.74 -7.58 1.05
N GLY A 189 14.46 -7.20 0.00
CA GLY A 189 15.88 -7.57 -0.17
C GLY A 189 16.13 -9.03 -0.54
N ALA A 190 15.08 -9.87 -0.63
CA ALA A 190 15.19 -11.28 -1.04
C ALA A 190 15.46 -11.45 -2.56
N GLY A 191 15.70 -10.36 -3.29
CA GLY A 191 15.89 -10.40 -4.73
C GLY A 191 14.66 -10.95 -5.44
N ARG A 192 13.55 -10.20 -5.44
CA ARG A 192 12.46 -10.51 -6.37
C ARG A 192 12.97 -10.26 -7.78
N SER A 193 13.36 -11.34 -8.46
CA SER A 193 13.33 -11.38 -9.92
C SER A 193 11.95 -10.88 -10.38
N ALA A 194 11.96 -10.09 -11.45
CA ALA A 194 10.79 -9.46 -12.06
C ALA A 194 9.54 -10.35 -11.98
N PRO A 195 8.32 -9.78 -11.82
CA PRO A 195 7.11 -10.56 -11.66
C PRO A 195 7.05 -11.63 -12.74
N ALA A 196 6.99 -12.90 -12.32
CA ALA A 196 6.77 -14.01 -13.22
C ALA A 196 5.53 -13.65 -14.04
N LYS A 197 5.73 -13.42 -15.35
CA LYS A 197 4.64 -13.23 -16.29
C LYS A 197 3.62 -14.33 -15.98
N SER A 198 2.41 -13.93 -15.60
CA SER A 198 1.28 -14.84 -15.47
C SER A 198 1.31 -15.72 -16.71
N LYS A 199 1.52 -17.03 -16.55
CA LYS A 199 1.33 -17.96 -17.65
C LYS A 199 -0.10 -17.76 -18.08
N ALA A 200 -0.29 -17.06 -19.20
CA ALA A 200 -1.56 -17.02 -19.88
C ALA A 200 -1.95 -18.49 -20.06
N LYS A 201 -3.07 -18.89 -19.45
CA LYS A 201 -3.72 -20.15 -19.78
C LYS A 201 -3.82 -20.16 -21.30
N ALA A 202 -3.12 -21.10 -21.92
CA ALA A 202 -3.28 -21.38 -23.33
C ALA A 202 -4.77 -21.56 -23.57
N VAL A 203 -5.35 -20.68 -24.37
CA VAL A 203 -6.69 -20.86 -24.88
C VAL A 203 -6.60 -22.11 -25.74
N GLU A 204 -7.23 -23.18 -25.25
CA GLU A 204 -7.41 -24.43 -25.97
C GLU A 204 -8.08 -24.11 -27.30
N ALA A 205 -7.32 -24.24 -28.38
CA ALA A 205 -7.82 -24.01 -29.73
C ALA A 205 -8.90 -25.06 -30.01
N LYS A 206 -10.14 -24.60 -30.24
CA LYS A 206 -11.22 -25.43 -30.75
C LYS A 206 -10.74 -26.16 -32.02
N PRO A 207 -10.96 -27.48 -32.16
CA PRO A 207 -10.55 -28.20 -33.35
C PRO A 207 -11.32 -27.69 -34.57
N ALA A 208 -10.57 -27.46 -35.66
CA ALA A 208 -11.07 -27.06 -36.95
C ALA A 208 -12.09 -28.09 -37.47
N ARG A 209 -13.27 -27.58 -37.86
CA ARG A 209 -14.34 -28.36 -38.50
C ARG A 209 -13.86 -28.79 -39.88
N LYS A 210 -13.81 -30.10 -40.13
CA LYS A 210 -13.49 -30.70 -41.44
C LYS A 210 -14.43 -30.14 -42.53
N PRO A 211 -13.95 -29.86 -43.76
CA PRO A 211 -14.81 -29.48 -44.86
C PRO A 211 -15.71 -30.65 -45.28
N ALA A 212 -16.98 -30.36 -45.53
CA ALA A 212 -17.96 -31.32 -46.03
C ALA A 212 -17.63 -31.76 -47.48
N PRO A 213 -17.94 -33.01 -47.87
CA PRO A 213 -17.73 -33.46 -49.23
C PRO A 213 -18.71 -32.77 -50.21
N LYS A 214 -18.19 -32.41 -51.39
CA LYS A 214 -18.94 -31.84 -52.51
C LYS A 214 -20.01 -32.84 -52.98
N LYS A 215 -21.27 -32.43 -53.02
CA LYS A 215 -22.33 -33.17 -53.73
C LYS A 215 -22.10 -32.99 -55.24
N ALA A 216 -21.94 -34.10 -55.95
CA ALA A 216 -22.01 -34.12 -57.41
C ALA A 216 -23.46 -33.87 -57.83
N ASN A 217 -23.66 -32.94 -58.76
CA ASN A 217 -24.93 -32.78 -59.48
C ASN A 217 -25.12 -34.01 -60.36
N VAL A 218 -26.18 -34.78 -60.12
CA VAL A 218 -26.74 -35.70 -61.10
C VAL A 218 -28.01 -35.05 -61.63
N VAL A 219 -27.94 -34.69 -62.90
CA VAL A 219 -29.07 -34.20 -63.71
C VAL A 219 -29.88 -35.42 -64.13
N PHE A 220 -31.18 -35.42 -63.85
CA PHE A 220 -32.14 -36.30 -64.51
C PHE A 220 -33.02 -35.41 -65.41
N PRO A 221 -33.18 -35.73 -66.71
CA PRO A 221 -34.09 -35.02 -67.59
C PRO A 221 -35.56 -35.42 -67.32
N ASP A 222 -36.45 -34.43 -67.44
CA ASP A 222 -37.90 -34.57 -67.29
C ASP A 222 -38.52 -35.52 -68.32
N THR A 223 -39.58 -36.18 -67.85
CA THR A 223 -40.49 -37.15 -68.47
C THR A 223 -41.06 -36.79 -69.84
N LEU A 224 -41.21 -37.82 -70.69
CA LEU A 224 -42.49 -38.34 -71.23
C LEU A 224 -42.31 -39.77 -71.74
#